data_AF-A0A9X1B2N5-F1
#
_entry.id   AF-A0A9X1B2N5-F1
#
_cell.length_a   1.000
_cell.length_b   1.000
_cell.length_c   1.000
_cell.angle_alpha   90.00
_cell.angle_beta   90.00
_cell.angle_gamma   90.00
#
_symmetry.space_group_name_H-M   'P 1'
#
loop_
_entity.id
_entity.type
_entity.pdbx_description
1 polymer ?
#
loop_
_entity_poly.entity_id
_entity_poly.type
_entity_poly.pdbx_seq_one_letter_code
_entity_poly.pdbx_strand_id
1 'polypeptide(L)'
;MQMLHHGAIDGVTGSCHQLILADGRSLLIDCGLFQGAEAGPDGAGAQQLEIGFPIASLQALVITHVHIDHVGRLPYLLAAGYRGPILCSPASAELLPMVLEDALKVGFTRKRRLIEQVLAELRRRVIALPYRRWGGELPQSAAR
;
A
#
# COMPACT_ATOMS: atom_id res chain seq x y z
N MET A 1 -13.68 17.02 -5.95
CA MET A 1 -12.56 16.06 -5.92
C MET A 1 -11.44 16.71 -5.14
N GLN A 2 -10.77 15.98 -4.26
CA GLN A 2 -9.75 16.52 -3.33
C GLN A 2 -8.59 15.53 -3.19
N MET A 3 -7.39 16.03 -2.98
CA MET A 3 -6.21 15.22 -2.67
C MET A 3 -5.80 15.46 -1.21
N LEU A 4 -5.56 14.37 -0.47
CA LEU A 4 -4.97 14.39 0.86
C LEU A 4 -3.61 13.68 0.81
N HIS A 5 -2.65 14.18 1.58
CA HIS A 5 -1.30 13.60 1.64
C HIS A 5 -1.06 13.02 3.03
N HIS A 6 -0.73 11.72 3.08
CA HIS A 6 -0.45 10.96 4.29
C HIS A 6 1.05 10.66 4.49
N GLY A 7 1.87 11.07 3.52
CA GLY A 7 3.33 10.97 3.53
C GLY A 7 3.93 11.65 2.30
N ALA A 8 5.27 11.69 2.21
CA ALA A 8 6.03 12.41 1.18
C ALA A 8 5.58 13.88 0.98
N ILE A 9 5.23 14.58 2.07
CA ILE A 9 4.83 16.00 2.02
C ILE A 9 6.07 16.89 1.90
N ASP A 10 7.01 16.71 2.82
CA ASP A 10 8.26 17.48 2.92
C ASP A 10 9.50 16.62 2.67
N GLY A 11 9.33 15.47 2.02
CA GLY A 11 10.35 14.45 1.85
C GLY A 11 10.16 13.61 0.58
N VAL A 12 11.11 12.71 0.33
CA VAL A 12 11.12 11.84 -0.85
C VAL A 12 10.64 10.42 -0.54
N THR A 13 10.45 10.07 0.73
CA THR A 13 10.02 8.72 1.14
C THR A 13 8.66 8.71 1.83
N GLY A 14 8.10 7.51 2.00
CA GLY A 14 6.79 7.36 2.62
C GLY A 14 5.63 7.80 1.73
N SER A 15 5.75 7.66 0.40
CA SER A 15 4.70 8.03 -0.55
C SER A 15 3.36 7.40 -0.16
N CYS A 16 2.37 8.23 0.10
CA CYS A 16 1.02 7.79 0.46
C CYS A 16 0.05 8.95 0.29
N HIS A 17 -0.82 8.86 -0.72
CA HIS A 17 -1.74 9.95 -1.08
C HIS A 17 -3.14 9.40 -1.30
N GLN A 18 -4.16 10.18 -0.95
CA GLN A 18 -5.55 9.78 -1.09
C GLN A 18 -6.27 10.74 -2.02
N LEU A 19 -6.91 10.19 -3.04
CA LEU A 19 -7.73 10.91 -3.99
C LEU A 19 -9.21 10.69 -3.66
N ILE A 20 -9.89 11.74 -3.20
CA ILE A 20 -11.30 11.72 -2.81
C ILE A 20 -12.16 12.17 -3.98
N LEU A 21 -13.10 11.31 -4.39
CA LEU A 21 -14.05 11.53 -5.47
C LEU A 21 -15.24 12.38 -4.98
N ALA A 22 -16.05 12.86 -5.92
CA ALA A 22 -17.18 13.75 -5.61
C ALA A 22 -18.26 13.10 -4.72
N ASP A 23 -18.36 11.77 -4.73
CA ASP A 23 -19.33 10.99 -3.94
C ASP A 23 -18.77 10.48 -2.60
N GLY A 24 -17.58 10.94 -2.20
CA GLY A 24 -16.92 10.56 -0.95
C GLY A 24 -16.16 9.24 -0.99
N ARG A 25 -16.27 8.45 -2.06
CA ARG A 25 -15.37 7.32 -2.30
C ARG A 25 -13.96 7.83 -2.57
N SER A 26 -12.95 6.99 -2.31
CA SER A 26 -11.56 7.41 -2.50
C SER A 26 -10.67 6.30 -3.00
N LEU A 27 -9.54 6.70 -3.59
CA LEU A 27 -8.45 5.83 -4.00
C LEU A 27 -7.22 6.18 -3.15
N LEU A 28 -6.48 5.16 -2.74
CA LEU A 28 -5.16 5.34 -2.16
C LEU A 28 -4.11 5.17 -3.26
N ILE A 29 -3.12 6.04 -3.31
CA ILE A 29 -1.98 5.99 -4.21
C ILE A 29 -0.75 5.78 -3.34
N ASP A 30 -0.12 4.62 -3.53
CA ASP A 30 1.01 4.13 -2.75
C ASP A 30 0.75 4.01 -1.23
N CYS A 31 1.59 3.23 -0.57
CA CYS A 31 1.61 3.01 0.86
C CYS A 31 3.05 2.70 1.28
N GLY A 32 3.88 3.74 1.23
CA GLY A 32 5.32 3.67 1.32
C GLY A 32 5.90 3.79 2.72
N LEU A 33 7.06 3.18 2.94
CA LEU A 33 7.81 3.32 4.20
C LEU A 33 8.69 4.57 4.18
N PHE A 34 8.79 5.28 5.30
CA PHE A 34 9.77 6.35 5.48
C PHE A 34 11.17 5.77 5.65
N GLN A 35 12.20 6.34 5.01
CA GLN A 35 13.58 5.83 5.05
C GLN A 35 14.60 6.90 5.44
N GLY A 36 15.77 6.44 5.92
CA GLY A 36 16.90 7.31 6.23
C GLY A 36 16.56 8.37 7.27
N ALA A 37 16.96 9.62 7.00
CA ALA A 37 16.71 10.74 7.91
C ALA A 37 15.22 11.00 8.15
N GLU A 38 14.35 10.68 7.20
CA GLU A 38 12.89 10.83 7.33
C GLU A 38 12.28 9.78 8.27
N ALA A 39 12.96 8.65 8.46
CA ALA A 39 12.57 7.60 9.39
C ALA A 39 13.03 7.88 10.83
N GLY A 40 14.02 8.76 11.00
CA GLY A 40 14.68 9.00 12.29
C GLY A 40 15.87 8.06 12.55
N PRO A 41 16.65 8.31 13.63
CA PRO A 41 17.92 7.63 13.89
C PRO A 41 17.78 6.12 14.11
N ASP A 42 16.64 5.66 14.62
CA ASP A 42 16.34 4.25 14.88
C ASP A 42 15.52 3.58 13.75
N GLY A 43 15.36 4.27 12.60
CA GLY A 43 14.42 3.89 11.56
C GLY A 43 12.96 4.25 11.91
N ALA A 44 12.02 3.86 11.05
CA ALA A 44 10.67 4.41 11.08
C ALA A 44 9.95 4.09 12.39
N GLY A 45 9.56 5.13 13.13
CA GLY A 45 8.85 4.99 14.40
C GLY A 45 7.46 4.39 14.24
N ALA A 46 6.89 3.86 15.32
CA ALA A 46 5.56 3.24 15.32
C ALA A 46 4.47 4.15 14.71
N GLN A 47 4.53 5.44 14.97
CA GLN A 47 3.60 6.44 14.45
C GLN A 47 3.72 6.62 12.92
N GLN A 48 4.93 6.48 12.37
CA GLN A 48 5.16 6.61 10.92
C GLN A 48 4.72 5.36 10.15
N LEU A 49 4.66 4.22 10.84
CA LEU A 49 4.21 2.94 10.29
C LEU A 49 2.68 2.83 10.32
N GLU A 50 2.05 3.37 11.36
CA GLU A 50 0.61 3.29 11.61
C GLU A 50 -0.23 3.92 10.49
N ILE A 51 -1.34 3.28 10.11
CA ILE A 51 -2.32 3.87 9.20
C ILE A 51 -3.31 4.71 10.01
N GLY A 52 -2.96 5.99 10.20
CA GLY A 52 -3.72 6.94 11.03
C GLY A 52 -4.94 7.59 10.34
N PHE A 53 -5.35 7.11 9.16
CA PHE A 53 -6.45 7.67 8.39
C PHE A 53 -7.56 6.65 8.12
N PRO A 54 -8.82 7.08 7.94
CA PRO A 54 -9.92 6.17 7.66
C PRO A 54 -9.73 5.42 6.33
N ILE A 55 -9.82 4.09 6.38
CA ILE A 55 -9.70 3.23 5.19
C ILE A 55 -11.05 2.78 4.62
N ALA A 56 -12.16 3.08 5.30
CA ALA A 56 -13.49 2.57 4.95
C ALA A 56 -14.01 3.09 3.60
N SER A 57 -13.59 4.28 3.19
CA SER A 57 -13.95 4.89 1.91
C SER A 57 -13.02 4.47 0.75
N LEU A 58 -11.95 3.71 1.03
CA LEU A 58 -10.99 3.30 0.01
C LEU A 58 -11.60 2.21 -0.88
N GLN A 59 -11.71 2.51 -2.17
CA GLN A 59 -12.20 1.58 -3.18
C GLN A 59 -11.09 0.74 -3.77
N ALA A 60 -9.88 1.28 -3.86
CA ALA A 60 -8.69 0.57 -4.31
C ALA A 60 -7.42 1.26 -3.78
N LEU A 61 -6.33 0.48 -3.75
CA LEU A 61 -4.97 0.96 -3.66
C LEU A 61 -4.36 0.88 -5.06
N VAL A 62 -3.76 1.96 -5.52
CA VAL A 62 -2.97 2.02 -6.76
C VAL A 62 -1.50 2.07 -6.36
N ILE A 63 -0.71 1.11 -6.84
CA ILE A 63 0.74 1.10 -6.66
C ILE A 63 1.39 1.60 -7.94
N THR A 64 2.15 2.68 -7.83
CA THR A 64 2.86 3.30 -8.96
C THR A 64 4.04 2.44 -9.41
N HIS A 65 4.82 1.96 -8.46
CA HIS A 65 5.94 1.03 -8.66
C HIS A 65 6.32 0.36 -7.33
N VAL A 66 7.29 -0.55 -7.35
CA VAL A 66 7.55 -1.50 -6.25
C VAL A 66 8.70 -1.11 -5.32
N HIS A 67 9.18 0.14 -5.32
CA HIS A 67 10.17 0.55 -4.32
C HIS A 67 9.55 0.63 -2.92
N ILE A 68 10.37 0.44 -1.88
CA ILE A 68 9.93 0.32 -0.48
C ILE A 68 9.30 1.60 0.06
N ASP A 69 9.77 2.74 -0.40
CA ASP A 69 9.19 4.06 -0.16
C ASP A 69 7.84 4.29 -0.84
N HIS A 70 7.33 3.30 -1.60
CA HIS A 70 5.98 3.29 -2.19
C HIS A 70 5.12 2.10 -1.74
N VAL A 71 5.70 0.99 -1.28
CA VAL A 71 4.94 -0.22 -0.91
C VAL A 71 5.19 -0.73 0.50
N GLY A 72 6.21 -0.21 1.19
CA GLY A 72 6.72 -0.79 2.43
C GLY A 72 5.77 -0.73 3.63
N ARG A 73 4.75 0.12 3.60
CA ARG A 73 3.68 0.16 4.62
C ARG A 73 2.46 -0.69 4.28
N LEU A 74 2.44 -1.35 3.12
CA LEU A 74 1.32 -2.22 2.71
C LEU A 74 0.93 -3.29 3.75
N PRO A 75 1.87 -3.96 4.46
CA PRO A 75 1.52 -4.90 5.53
C PRO A 75 0.72 -4.25 6.67
N TYR A 76 1.02 -2.99 7.01
CA TYR A 76 0.31 -2.22 8.03
C TYR A 76 -1.09 -1.82 7.56
N LEU A 77 -1.25 -1.50 6.27
CA LEU A 77 -2.56 -1.25 5.66
C LEU A 77 -3.45 -2.49 5.68
N LEU A 78 -2.90 -3.66 5.37
CA LEU A 78 -3.63 -4.93 5.48
C LEU A 78 -3.99 -5.24 6.95
N ALA A 79 -3.06 -5.01 7.89
CA ALA A 79 -3.31 -5.19 9.32
C ALA A 79 -4.36 -4.22 9.88
N ALA A 80 -4.44 -2.99 9.35
CA ALA A 80 -5.46 -2.00 9.67
C ALA A 80 -6.87 -2.40 9.14
N GLY A 81 -6.96 -3.48 8.36
CA GLY A 81 -8.23 -4.04 7.90
C GLY A 81 -8.60 -3.65 6.47
N TYR A 82 -7.66 -3.16 5.66
CA TYR A 82 -7.94 -2.87 4.26
C TYR A 82 -8.30 -4.14 3.49
N ARG A 83 -9.48 -4.12 2.86
CA ARG A 83 -10.02 -5.28 2.12
C ARG A 83 -10.30 -5.02 0.64
N GLY A 84 -9.85 -3.90 0.08
CA GLY A 84 -10.02 -3.61 -1.35
C GLY A 84 -8.98 -4.27 -2.27
N PRO A 85 -9.14 -4.10 -3.59
CA PRO A 85 -8.17 -4.49 -4.61
C PRO A 85 -6.89 -3.63 -4.59
N ILE A 86 -5.80 -4.19 -5.12
CA ILE A 86 -4.50 -3.54 -5.26
C ILE A 86 -4.14 -3.52 -6.74
N LEU A 87 -4.20 -2.35 -7.36
CA LEU A 87 -4.01 -2.14 -8.79
C LEU A 87 -2.56 -1.77 -9.06
N CYS A 88 -1.93 -2.44 -10.02
CA CYS A 88 -0.57 -2.11 -10.44
C CYS A 88 -0.29 -2.63 -11.85
N SER A 89 0.88 -2.27 -12.41
CA SER A 89 1.31 -2.82 -13.71
C SER A 89 1.60 -4.33 -13.62
N PRO A 90 1.58 -5.09 -14.74
CA PRO A 90 1.92 -6.52 -14.71
C PRO A 90 3.31 -6.81 -14.13
N ALA A 91 4.30 -5.97 -14.46
CA ALA A 91 5.65 -6.10 -13.90
C ALA A 91 5.67 -5.86 -12.38
N SER A 92 4.91 -4.86 -11.92
CA SER A 92 4.76 -4.59 -10.48
C SER A 92 4.07 -5.75 -9.75
N ALA A 93 3.04 -6.35 -10.36
CA ALA A 93 2.32 -7.48 -9.78
C ALA A 93 3.23 -8.70 -9.55
N GLU A 94 4.20 -8.93 -10.43
CA GLU A 94 5.17 -10.01 -10.33
C GLU A 94 6.23 -9.73 -9.25
N LEU A 95 6.74 -8.50 -9.17
CA LEU A 95 7.83 -8.12 -8.26
C LEU A 95 7.36 -7.82 -6.84
N LEU A 96 6.14 -7.30 -6.66
CA LEU A 96 5.63 -6.83 -5.38
C LEU A 96 5.68 -7.89 -4.25
N PRO A 97 5.31 -9.17 -4.47
CA PRO A 97 5.45 -10.19 -3.42
C PRO A 97 6.90 -10.41 -2.99
N MET A 98 7.85 -10.38 -3.93
CA MET A 98 9.27 -10.58 -3.63
C MET A 98 9.82 -9.42 -2.80
N VAL A 99 9.54 -8.19 -3.23
CA VAL A 99 9.99 -6.98 -2.51
C VAL A 99 9.41 -6.95 -1.10
N LEU A 100 8.12 -7.24 -0.93
CA LEU A 100 7.50 -7.26 0.39
C LEU A 100 7.97 -8.40 1.26
N GLU A 101 8.26 -9.57 0.69
CA GLU A 101 8.84 -10.68 1.44
C GLU A 101 10.19 -10.29 2.06
N ASP A 102 11.06 -9.64 1.29
CA ASP A 102 12.36 -9.16 1.77
C ASP A 102 12.20 -8.07 2.84
N ALA A 103 11.37 -7.06 2.57
CA ALA A 103 11.07 -5.99 3.50
C ALA A 103 10.55 -6.50 4.85
N LEU A 104 9.66 -7.49 4.81
CA LEU A 104 9.11 -8.10 6.02
C LEU A 104 10.20 -8.84 6.82
N LYS A 105 11.07 -9.61 6.16
CA LYS A 105 12.16 -10.37 6.81
C LYS A 105 13.18 -9.47 7.49
N VAL A 106 13.49 -8.33 6.85
CA VAL A 106 14.50 -7.39 7.34
C VAL A 106 13.93 -6.47 8.43
N GLY A 107 12.77 -5.87 8.18
CA GLY A 107 12.27 -4.75 8.99
C GLY A 107 11.08 -5.04 9.91
N PHE A 108 10.37 -6.16 9.74
CA PHE A 108 9.09 -6.39 10.46
C PHE A 108 9.08 -7.65 11.31
N THR A 109 9.35 -8.81 10.70
CA THR A 109 9.25 -10.10 11.37
C THR A 109 10.06 -11.17 10.65
N ARG A 110 10.66 -12.08 11.42
CA ARG A 110 11.23 -13.33 10.88
C ARG A 110 10.26 -14.51 10.96
N LYS A 111 9.04 -14.29 11.48
CA LYS A 111 8.03 -15.35 11.62
C LYS A 111 7.48 -15.71 10.24
N ARG A 112 7.94 -16.85 9.71
CA ARG A 112 7.57 -17.34 8.37
C ARG A 112 6.06 -17.37 8.13
N ARG A 113 5.28 -17.85 9.10
CA ARG A 113 3.82 -17.93 9.02
C ARG A 113 3.15 -16.56 8.75
N LEU A 114 3.64 -15.50 9.40
CA LEU A 114 3.06 -14.16 9.23
C LEU A 114 3.39 -13.59 7.84
N ILE A 115 4.62 -13.80 7.38
CA ILE A 115 5.03 -13.44 6.02
C ILE A 115 4.15 -14.14 5.00
N GLU A 116 3.97 -15.46 5.14
CA GLU A 116 3.13 -16.24 4.23
C GLU A 116 1.66 -15.77 4.23
N GLN A 117 1.11 -15.41 5.39
CA GLN A 117 -0.24 -14.85 5.50
C GLN A 117 -0.37 -13.52 4.75
N VAL A 118 0.58 -12.59 4.94
CA VAL A 118 0.60 -11.29 4.25
C VAL A 118 0.73 -11.48 2.74
N LEU A 119 1.65 -12.34 2.29
CA LEU A 119 1.84 -12.63 0.87
C LEU A 119 0.61 -13.32 0.25
N ALA A 120 -0.09 -14.17 1.01
CA ALA A 120 -1.32 -14.79 0.55
C ALA A 120 -2.46 -13.77 0.40
N GLU A 121 -2.62 -12.84 1.36
CA GLU A 121 -3.56 -11.71 1.24
C GLU A 121 -3.21 -10.82 0.04
N LEU A 122 -1.93 -10.47 -0.12
CA LEU A 122 -1.45 -9.67 -1.24
C LEU A 122 -1.85 -10.31 -2.58
N ARG A 123 -1.49 -11.59 -2.79
CA ARG A 123 -1.78 -12.30 -4.05
C ARG A 123 -3.26 -12.39 -4.38
N ARG A 124 -4.14 -12.45 -3.38
CA ARG A 124 -5.60 -12.45 -3.59
C ARG A 124 -6.16 -11.11 -4.05
N ARG A 125 -5.42 -10.03 -3.81
CA ARG A 125 -5.91 -8.65 -3.98
C ARG A 125 -5.30 -7.94 -5.16
N VAL A 126 -4.11 -8.36 -5.59
CA VAL A 126 -3.40 -7.76 -6.70
C VAL A 126 -4.14 -8.01 -8.01
N ILE A 127 -4.42 -6.92 -8.72
CA ILE A 127 -5.00 -6.93 -10.06
C ILE A 127 -4.00 -6.21 -10.97
N ALA A 128 -3.42 -6.97 -11.90
CA ALA A 128 -2.51 -6.44 -12.90
C ALA A 128 -3.30 -5.71 -14.01
N LEU A 129 -2.98 -4.44 -14.24
CA LEU A 129 -3.57 -3.61 -15.28
C LEU A 129 -2.52 -3.25 -16.33
N PRO A 130 -2.62 -3.78 -17.57
CA PRO A 130 -1.71 -3.42 -18.64
C PRO A 130 -1.77 -1.92 -18.97
N TYR A 131 -0.64 -1.34 -19.35
CA TYR A 131 -0.58 0.04 -19.81
C TYR A 131 -1.53 0.29 -20.99
N ARG A 132 -2.06 1.52 -21.05
CA ARG A 132 -2.98 1.98 -22.11
C ARG A 132 -4.27 1.15 -22.23
N ARG A 133 -4.69 0.49 -21.16
CA ARG A 133 -5.97 -0.19 -21.09
C ARG A 133 -6.79 0.33 -19.92
N TRP A 134 -8.07 0.57 -20.19
CA TRP A 134 -9.04 0.81 -19.14
C TRP A 134 -9.25 -0.49 -18.36
N GLY A 135 -9.25 -0.39 -17.02
CA GLY A 135 -9.71 -1.46 -16.17
C GLY A 135 -11.23 -1.61 -16.25
N GLY A 136 -11.74 -2.79 -15.92
CA GLY A 136 -13.17 -2.99 -15.70
C GLY A 136 -13.64 -2.40 -14.37
N GLU A 137 -14.88 -2.72 -14.00
CA GLU A 137 -15.37 -2.40 -12.66
C GLU A 137 -14.48 -3.04 -11.59
N LEU A 138 -14.17 -2.25 -10.55
CA LEU A 138 -13.43 -2.77 -9.41
C LEU A 138 -14.29 -3.84 -8.71
N PRO A 139 -13.70 -4.99 -8.33
CA PRO A 139 -14.43 -5.94 -7.51
C PRO A 139 -14.88 -5.21 -6.25
N GLN A 140 -16.19 -5.24 -5.98
CA GLN A 140 -16.70 -4.68 -4.74
C GLN A 140 -16.04 -5.45 -3.60
N SER A 141 -15.32 -4.75 -2.71
CA SER A 141 -14.88 -5.40 -1.48
C SER A 141 -16.13 -5.90 -0.79
N ALA A 142 -16.22 -7.20 -0.51
CA ALA A 142 -17.35 -7.79 0.20
C ALA A 142 -17.70 -6.88 1.38
N ALA A 143 -18.85 -6.20 1.27
CA ALA A 143 -19.30 -5.26 2.28
C ALA A 143 -19.50 -6.06 3.57
N ARG A 144 -18.78 -5.62 4.61
CA ARG A 144 -18.96 -5.85 6.05
C ARG A 144 -19.78 -7.06 6.48
#